data_AF-A0A8M1F5E9-F1
#
_entry.id   AF-A0A8M1F5E9-F1
#
_cell.length_a   1.000
_cell.length_b   1.000
_cell.length_c   1.000
_cell.angle_alpha   90.00
_cell.angle_beta   90.00
_cell.angle_gamma   90.00
#
_symmetry.space_group_name_H-M   'P 1'
#
loop_
_entity.id
_entity.type
_entity.pdbx_description
1 polymer ?
#
loop_
_entity_poly.entity_id
_entity_poly.type
_entity_poly.pdbx_seq_one_letter_code
_entity_poly.pdbx_strand_id
1 'polypeptide(L)'
;MTCYYDEESDVPVYIPFFQDQAEVKRQQAKQFIKYLKERQSKVCLPVTKRPDVESWGTDLQAIVIALELEKALHKHLQDLKSLASKNSETDLLEFLKKFLDKQKRNIKYLEYQHSYQKDLERLTAMEGSSEQLAAASGKEA
;
A
#
# COMPACT_ATOMS: atom_id res chain seq x y z
N MET A 1 -8.25 4.13 2.42
CA MET A 1 -7.30 5.18 2.01
C MET A 1 -7.92 6.18 1.05
N THR A 2 -8.72 5.76 0.05
CA THR A 2 -9.17 6.64 -1.04
C THR A 2 -10.36 7.53 -0.71
N CYS A 3 -11.21 7.14 0.24
CA CYS A 3 -12.41 7.90 0.65
C CYS A 3 -12.10 9.15 1.50
N TYR A 4 -10.84 9.59 1.57
CA TYR A 4 -10.38 10.69 2.43
C TYR A 4 -10.02 11.96 1.65
N TYR A 5 -9.95 11.89 0.32
CA TYR A 5 -9.59 13.03 -0.52
C TYR A 5 -10.86 13.52 -1.21
N ASP A 6 -11.37 14.68 -0.79
CA ASP A 6 -12.48 15.36 -1.46
C ASP A 6 -12.02 15.86 -2.84
N GLU A 7 -12.92 15.79 -3.82
CA GLU A 7 -12.67 16.07 -5.26
C GLU A 7 -12.22 17.52 -5.56
N GLU A 8 -12.16 18.40 -4.56
CA GLU A 8 -11.84 19.83 -4.69
C GLU A 8 -10.35 20.18 -4.49
N SER A 9 -9.52 19.25 -4.03
CA SER A 9 -8.07 19.45 -3.85
C SER A 9 -7.28 18.74 -4.94
N ASP A 10 -6.13 19.30 -5.33
CA ASP A 10 -5.13 18.69 -6.21
C ASP A 10 -4.84 17.25 -5.71
N VAL A 11 -5.44 16.26 -6.37
CA VAL A 11 -5.53 14.90 -5.82
C VAL A 11 -4.14 14.28 -5.85
N PRO A 12 -3.61 13.79 -4.72
CA PRO A 12 -2.26 13.23 -4.72
C PRO A 12 -2.12 12.09 -5.74
N VAL A 13 -0.99 12.05 -6.43
CA VAL A 13 -0.72 11.15 -7.57
C VAL A 13 -0.91 9.66 -7.23
N TYR A 14 -0.85 9.30 -5.95
CA TYR A 14 -1.00 7.93 -5.45
C TYR A 14 -2.44 7.52 -5.11
N ILE A 15 -3.44 8.42 -5.17
CA ILE A 15 -4.86 8.06 -4.90
C ILE A 15 -5.41 7.04 -5.91
N PRO A 16 -5.21 7.22 -7.24
CA PRO A 16 -5.62 6.21 -8.21
C PRO A 16 -4.98 4.84 -7.95
N PHE A 17 -3.70 4.83 -7.51
CA PHE A 17 -3.02 3.60 -7.13
C PHE A 17 -3.73 2.87 -5.99
N PHE A 18 -4.18 3.58 -4.94
CA PHE A 18 -4.90 2.96 -3.83
C PHE A 18 -6.29 2.46 -4.23
N GLN A 19 -6.98 3.16 -5.14
CA GLN A 19 -8.28 2.70 -5.67
C GLN A 19 -8.11 1.39 -6.45
N ASP A 20 -7.12 1.36 -7.34
CA ASP A 20 -6.78 0.17 -8.11
C ASP A 20 -6.35 -0.99 -7.21
N GLN A 21 -5.53 -0.71 -6.18
CA GLN A 21 -5.13 -1.75 -5.23
C GLN A 21 -6.33 -2.32 -4.48
N ALA A 22 -7.31 -1.51 -4.08
CA ALA A 22 -8.48 -2.02 -3.39
C ALA A 22 -9.23 -3.06 -4.24
N GLU A 23 -9.44 -2.80 -5.53
CA GLU A 23 -10.10 -3.74 -6.43
C GLU A 23 -9.21 -4.96 -6.71
N VAL A 24 -7.90 -4.76 -6.95
CA VAL A 24 -6.96 -5.86 -7.14
C VAL A 24 -6.95 -6.80 -5.94
N LYS A 25 -6.89 -6.28 -4.69
CA LYS A 25 -6.91 -7.12 -3.48
C LYS A 25 -8.23 -7.85 -3.33
N ARG A 26 -9.36 -7.20 -3.67
CA ARG A 26 -10.68 -7.87 -3.68
C ARG A 26 -10.72 -9.04 -4.66
N GLN A 27 -10.17 -8.86 -5.85
CA GLN A 27 -10.08 -9.93 -6.85
C GLN A 27 -9.11 -11.04 -6.43
N GLN A 28 -7.98 -10.69 -5.81
CA GLN A 28 -7.05 -11.68 -5.25
C GLN A 28 -7.73 -12.53 -4.16
N ALA A 29 -8.48 -11.91 -3.24
CA ALA A 29 -9.23 -12.63 -2.22
C ALA A 29 -10.26 -13.60 -2.84
N LYS A 30 -11.01 -13.17 -3.86
CA LYS A 30 -11.93 -14.05 -4.61
C LYS A 30 -11.20 -15.24 -5.24
N GLN A 31 -10.00 -15.04 -5.80
CA GLN A 31 -9.20 -16.13 -6.38
C GLN A 31 -8.78 -17.15 -5.32
N PHE A 32 -8.37 -16.70 -4.12
CA PHE A 32 -8.07 -17.60 -3.00
C PHE A 32 -9.30 -18.41 -2.57
N ILE A 33 -10.46 -17.76 -2.45
CA ILE A 33 -11.71 -18.45 -2.09
C ILE A 33 -12.07 -19.50 -3.15
N LYS A 34 -11.94 -19.16 -4.44
CA LYS A 34 -12.20 -20.11 -5.53
C LYS A 34 -11.25 -21.31 -5.47
N TYR A 35 -9.95 -21.06 -5.26
CA TYR A 35 -8.94 -22.11 -5.11
C TYR A 35 -9.26 -23.07 -3.96
N LEU A 36 -9.67 -22.53 -2.80
CA LEU A 36 -10.07 -23.35 -1.64
C LEU A 36 -11.35 -24.16 -1.92
N LYS A 37 -12.32 -23.60 -2.64
CA LYS A 37 -13.55 -24.32 -3.04
C LYS A 37 -13.26 -25.47 -3.99
N GLU A 38 -12.36 -25.29 -4.95
CA GLU A 38 -11.95 -26.34 -5.90
C GLU A 38 -11.30 -27.54 -5.17
N ARG A 39 -10.63 -27.28 -4.05
CA ARG A 39 -10.06 -28.32 -3.18
C ARG A 39 -11.04 -28.92 -2.17
N GLN A 40 -12.34 -28.59 -2.28
CA GLN A 40 -13.41 -29.02 -1.37
C GLN A 40 -13.16 -28.63 0.11
N SER A 41 -12.35 -27.60 0.35
CA SER A 41 -12.05 -27.12 1.70
C SER A 41 -13.22 -26.34 2.29
N LYS A 42 -13.46 -26.49 3.59
CA LYS A 42 -14.45 -25.68 4.32
C LYS A 42 -13.90 -24.25 4.48
N VAL A 43 -14.45 -23.30 3.74
CA VAL A 43 -14.01 -21.89 3.82
C VAL A 43 -14.75 -21.20 4.96
N CYS A 44 -14.02 -20.80 6.01
CA CYS A 44 -14.52 -19.89 7.03
C CYS A 44 -13.95 -18.49 6.75
N LEU A 45 -14.82 -17.56 6.36
CA LEU A 45 -14.41 -16.16 6.15
C LEU A 45 -14.54 -15.40 7.47
N PRO A 46 -13.45 -14.84 8.00
CA PRO A 46 -13.53 -14.00 9.19
C PRO A 46 -14.30 -12.71 8.86
N VAL A 47 -14.92 -12.13 9.88
CA VAL A 47 -15.56 -10.81 9.76
C VAL A 47 -14.48 -9.76 9.48
N THR A 48 -14.50 -9.15 8.31
CA THR A 48 -13.67 -7.99 7.99
C THR A 48 -14.24 -6.76 8.69
N LYS A 49 -13.60 -6.34 9.79
CA LYS A 49 -13.93 -5.09 10.45
C LYS A 49 -13.50 -3.91 9.59
N ARG A 50 -14.26 -2.82 9.67
CA ARG A 50 -13.79 -1.51 9.19
C ARG A 50 -12.50 -1.19 9.94
N PRO A 51 -11.46 -0.68 9.27
CA PRO A 51 -10.31 -0.13 9.98
C PRO A 51 -10.80 0.98 10.93
N ASP A 52 -10.48 0.90 12.22
CA ASP A 52 -10.82 1.90 13.25
C ASP A 52 -9.98 3.19 13.10
N VAL A 53 -9.71 3.59 11.86
CA VAL A 53 -8.85 4.69 11.49
C VAL A 53 -9.74 5.75 10.84
N GLU A 54 -10.03 6.83 11.58
CA GLU A 54 -10.84 7.97 11.13
C GLU A 54 -10.11 8.80 10.06
N SER A 55 -8.76 8.84 10.12
CA SER A 55 -7.87 9.56 9.20
C SER A 55 -6.56 8.80 9.01
N TRP A 56 -6.06 8.72 7.77
CA TRP A 56 -4.78 8.05 7.44
C TRP A 56 -3.54 8.94 7.73
N GLY A 57 -3.75 10.11 8.33
CA GLY A 57 -2.69 11.06 8.63
C GLY A 57 -2.24 11.86 7.41
N THR A 58 -0.95 12.18 7.35
CA THR A 58 -0.35 12.86 6.18
C THR A 58 -0.09 11.89 5.03
N ASP A 59 0.13 12.42 3.82
CA ASP A 59 0.53 11.70 2.62
C ASP A 59 1.66 10.69 2.87
N LEU A 60 2.71 11.13 3.56
CA LEU A 60 3.85 10.29 3.93
C LEU A 60 3.43 9.14 4.85
N GLN A 61 2.59 9.42 5.86
CA GLN A 61 2.08 8.41 6.79
C GLN A 61 1.22 7.37 6.06
N ALA A 62 0.35 7.80 5.14
CA ALA A 62 -0.46 6.91 4.34
C ALA A 62 0.38 5.95 3.49
N ILE A 63 1.44 6.45 2.84
CA ILE A 63 2.36 5.61 2.05
C ILE A 63 3.12 4.62 2.94
N VAL A 64 3.60 5.05 4.12
CA VAL A 64 4.29 4.17 5.08
C VAL A 64 3.38 3.05 5.55
N ILE A 65 2.15 3.36 5.94
CA ILE A 65 1.17 2.35 6.37
C ILE A 65 0.89 1.36 5.23
N ALA A 66 0.70 1.84 4.00
CA ALA A 66 0.47 0.97 2.85
C ALA A 66 1.68 0.05 2.59
N LEU A 67 2.90 0.58 2.71
CA LEU A 67 4.13 -0.18 2.52
C LEU A 67 4.27 -1.29 3.57
N GLU A 68 3.97 -0.99 4.83
CA GLU A 68 3.96 -1.97 5.92
C GLU A 68 2.93 -3.07 5.68
N LEU A 69 1.71 -2.71 5.27
CA LEU A 69 0.66 -3.68 4.91
C LEU A 69 1.09 -4.60 3.76
N GLU A 70 1.72 -4.04 2.72
CA GLU A 70 2.19 -4.85 1.59
C GLU A 70 3.37 -5.76 1.97
N LYS A 71 4.29 -5.27 2.81
CA LYS A 71 5.39 -6.10 3.36
C LYS A 71 4.86 -7.23 4.23
N ALA A 72 3.89 -6.94 5.09
CA ALA A 72 3.23 -7.95 5.91
C ALA A 72 2.54 -8.99 5.03
N LEU A 73 1.73 -8.58 4.04
CA LEU A 73 1.07 -9.50 3.12
C LEU A 73 2.08 -10.35 2.32
N HIS A 74 3.18 -9.75 1.86
CA HIS A 74 4.24 -10.49 1.17
C HIS A 74 4.86 -11.57 2.06
N LYS A 75 5.12 -11.26 3.33
CA LYS A 75 5.63 -12.22 4.31
C LYS A 75 4.67 -13.40 4.50
N HIS A 76 3.37 -13.13 4.73
CA HIS A 76 2.36 -14.19 4.86
C HIS A 76 2.31 -15.10 3.62
N LEU A 77 2.45 -14.55 2.41
CA LEU A 77 2.51 -15.33 1.18
C LEU A 77 3.80 -16.16 1.05
N GLN A 78 4.94 -15.64 1.54
CA GLN A 78 6.19 -16.40 1.59
C GLN A 78 6.13 -17.56 2.60
N ASP A 79 5.51 -17.32 3.76
CA ASP A 79 5.31 -18.35 4.77
C ASP A 79 4.40 -19.47 4.22
N LEU A 80 3.31 -19.09 3.54
CA LEU A 80 2.43 -20.04 2.85
C LEU A 80 3.16 -20.82 1.74
N LYS A 81 3.99 -20.15 0.94
CA LYS A 81 4.83 -20.81 -0.08
C LYS A 81 5.78 -21.82 0.57
N SER A 82 6.37 -21.46 1.71
CA SER A 82 7.31 -22.33 2.42
C SER A 82 6.61 -23.57 2.97
N LEU A 83 5.39 -23.42 3.48
CA LEU A 83 4.55 -24.54 3.91
C LEU A 83 4.16 -25.44 2.74
N ALA A 84 3.69 -24.85 1.63
CA ALA A 84 3.37 -25.57 0.40
C ALA A 84 4.56 -26.38 -0.13
N SER A 85 5.77 -25.80 -0.07
CA SER A 85 7.01 -26.48 -0.46
C SER A 85 7.35 -27.65 0.45
N LYS A 86 7.13 -27.54 1.77
CA LYS A 86 7.34 -28.64 2.72
C LYS A 86 6.36 -29.79 2.50
N ASN A 87 5.14 -29.47 2.07
CA ASN A 87 4.08 -30.43 1.80
C ASN A 87 4.10 -30.95 0.35
N SER A 88 5.09 -30.54 -0.47
CA SER A 88 5.19 -30.91 -1.89
C SER A 88 3.95 -30.53 -2.73
N GLU A 89 3.27 -29.43 -2.38
CA GLU A 89 2.05 -28.96 -3.05
C GLU A 89 2.39 -28.12 -4.28
N THR A 90 2.72 -28.77 -5.41
CA THR A 90 3.12 -28.11 -6.66
C THR A 90 2.09 -27.11 -7.18
N ASP A 91 0.81 -27.45 -7.15
CA ASP A 91 -0.26 -26.58 -7.65
C ASP A 91 -0.42 -25.32 -6.81
N LEU A 92 -0.19 -25.42 -5.51
CA LEU A 92 -0.25 -24.27 -4.60
C LEU A 92 0.95 -23.36 -4.82
N LEU A 93 2.14 -23.93 -5.03
CA LEU A 93 3.34 -23.17 -5.38
C LEU A 93 3.16 -22.36 -6.67
N GLU A 94 2.60 -22.99 -7.72
CA GLU A 94 2.34 -22.30 -8.98
C GLU A 94 1.25 -21.24 -8.83
N PHE A 95 0.19 -21.54 -8.07
CA PHE A 95 -0.86 -20.56 -7.76
C PHE A 95 -0.31 -19.32 -7.06
N LEU A 96 0.60 -19.47 -6.09
CA LEU A 96 1.16 -18.38 -5.30
C LEU A 96 2.12 -17.46 -6.06
N LYS A 97 2.76 -17.96 -7.12
CA LYS A 97 3.80 -17.25 -7.88
C LYS A 97 3.35 -15.87 -8.36
N LYS A 98 2.18 -15.79 -9.00
CA LYS A 98 1.62 -14.52 -9.50
C LYS A 98 1.37 -13.48 -8.40
N PHE A 99 1.01 -13.91 -7.20
CA PHE A 99 0.74 -13.01 -6.08
C PHE A 99 2.03 -12.47 -5.50
N LEU A 100 3.04 -13.32 -5.34
CA LEU A 100 4.37 -12.91 -4.87
C LEU A 100 5.02 -11.87 -5.80
N ASP A 101 4.91 -12.07 -7.12
CA ASP A 101 5.44 -11.12 -8.11
C ASP A 101 4.66 -9.80 -8.13
N LYS A 102 3.35 -9.84 -7.88
CA LYS A 102 2.56 -8.61 -7.71
C LYS A 102 2.96 -7.86 -6.44
N GLN A 103 3.11 -8.54 -5.29
CA GLN A 103 3.53 -7.86 -4.06
C GLN A 103 4.92 -7.24 -4.17
N LYS A 104 5.88 -7.92 -4.80
CA LYS A 104 7.21 -7.34 -5.05
C LYS A 104 7.14 -6.03 -5.85
N ARG A 105 6.27 -5.98 -6.87
CA ARG A 105 6.05 -4.77 -7.68
C ARG A 105 5.40 -3.65 -6.86
N ASN A 106 4.37 -3.98 -6.07
CA ASN A 106 3.70 -3.01 -5.20
C ASN A 106 4.64 -2.43 -4.15
N ILE A 107 5.44 -3.27 -3.48
CA ILE A 107 6.43 -2.83 -2.49
C ILE A 107 7.42 -1.85 -3.11
N LYS A 108 8.00 -2.19 -4.27
CA LYS A 108 8.94 -1.29 -4.98
C LYS A 108 8.31 0.05 -5.36
N TYR A 109 7.05 0.03 -5.82
CA TYR A 109 6.33 1.25 -6.16
C TYR A 109 6.12 2.13 -4.93
N LEU A 110 5.68 1.55 -3.81
CA LEU A 110 5.46 2.29 -2.57
C LEU A 110 6.77 2.82 -1.96
N GLU A 111 7.88 2.07 -2.07
CA GLU A 111 9.21 2.55 -1.67
C GLU A 111 9.66 3.76 -2.50
N TYR A 112 9.40 3.74 -3.81
CA TYR A 112 9.66 4.88 -4.69
C TYR A 112 8.81 6.10 -4.31
N GLN A 113 7.50 5.92 -4.13
CA GLN A 113 6.58 7.00 -3.72
C GLN A 113 6.98 7.59 -2.37
N HIS A 114 7.40 6.76 -1.41
CA HIS A 114 7.88 7.21 -0.10
C HIS A 114 9.15 8.07 -0.23
N SER A 115 10.11 7.68 -1.07
CA SER A 115 11.30 8.51 -1.34
C SER A 115 10.93 9.84 -1.99
N TYR A 116 10.06 9.81 -3.00
CA TYR A 116 9.62 10.99 -3.73
C TYR A 116 8.93 11.99 -2.80
N GLN A 117 7.98 11.53 -1.98
CA GLN A 117 7.27 12.39 -1.03
C GLN A 117 8.22 13.03 -0.01
N LYS A 118 9.20 12.26 0.48
CA LYS A 118 10.19 12.75 1.43
C LYS A 118 11.10 13.84 0.82
N ASP A 119 11.45 13.71 -0.45
CA ASP A 119 12.23 14.72 -1.16
C ASP A 119 11.39 15.98 -1.44
N LEU A 120 10.11 15.82 -1.75
CA LEU A 120 9.18 16.94 -1.93
C LEU A 120 9.02 17.76 -0.63
N GLU A 121 8.85 17.10 0.52
CA GLU A 121 8.78 17.76 1.85
C GLU A 121 10.08 18.53 2.18
N ARG A 122 11.25 18.01 1.79
CA ARG A 122 12.53 18.70 1.99
C ARG A 122 12.64 19.97 1.16
N LEU A 123 12.22 19.93 -0.11
CA LEU A 123 12.27 21.07 -1.01
C LEU A 123 11.33 22.19 -0.54
N THR A 124 10.09 21.84 -0.18
CA THR A 124 9.13 22.82 0.35
C THR A 124 9.60 23.45 1.67
N ALA A 125 10.26 22.67 2.54
CA ALA A 125 10.86 23.21 3.77
C ALA A 125 12.02 24.19 3.51
N MET A 126 12.82 23.95 2.46
CA MET A 126 13.91 24.85 2.06
C MET A 126 13.39 26.16 1.46
N GLU A 127 12.35 26.09 0.62
CA GLU A 127 11.72 27.26 0.00
C GLU A 127 11.06 28.17 1.05
N GLY A 128 10.29 27.60 1.99
CA GLY A 128 9.66 28.37 3.06
C GLY A 128 10.65 29.07 3.99
N SER A 129 11.83 28.47 4.22
CA SER A 129 12.91 29.09 5.02
C SER A 129 13.57 30.26 4.28
N SER A 130 13.75 30.14 2.97
CA SER A 130 14.29 31.21 2.10
C SER A 130 13.35 32.41 2.00
N GLU A 131 12.04 32.18 1.88
CA GLU A 131 11.04 33.25 1.83
C GLU A 131 10.88 33.98 3.16
N GLN A 132 10.97 33.27 4.29
CA GLN A 132 10.94 33.89 5.62
C GLN A 132 12.16 34.79 5.88
N LEU A 133 13.35 34.38 5.44
CA LEU A 133 14.57 35.18 5.51
C LEU A 133 14.48 36.43 4.61
N ALA A 134 13.95 36.29 3.40
CA ALA A 134 13.75 37.42 2.48
C ALA A 134 12.71 38.42 3.02
N ALA A 135 11.61 37.94 3.62
CA ALA A 135 10.57 38.78 4.21
C ALA A 135 11.02 39.49 5.50
N ALA A 136 11.92 38.89 6.29
CA ALA A 136 12.50 39.53 7.47
C ALA A 136 13.48 40.66 7.09
N SER A 137 14.29 40.46 6.05
CA SER A 137 15.23 41.48 5.57
C SER A 137 14.54 42.69 4.90
N GLY A 138 13.29 42.53 4.44
CA GLY A 138 12.52 43.62 3.82
C GLY A 138 11.77 44.54 4.79
N LYS A 139 11.76 44.24 6.10
CA LYS A 139 11.06 45.06 7.12
C LYS A 139 11.99 45.98 7.93
N GLU A 140 13.31 45.94 7.69
CA GLU A 140 14.30 46.79 8.36
C GLU A 140 14.79 47.98 7.50
N ALA A 141 14.09 48.33 6.41
CA ALA A 141 14.41 49.46 5.54
C ALA A 141 13.37 50.58 5.62
#